data_AF-A0A2K8UF62-F1
#
_entry.id   AF-A0A2K8UF62-F1
#
_cell.length_a   1.000
_cell.length_b   1.000
_cell.length_c   1.000
_cell.angle_alpha   90.00
_cell.angle_beta   90.00
_cell.angle_gamma   90.00
#
_symmetry.space_group_name_H-M   'P 1'
#
loop_
_entity.id
_entity.type
_entity.pdbx_description
1 polymer ?
#
loop_
_entity_poly.entity_id
_entity_poly.type
_entity_poly.pdbx_seq_one_letter_code
_entity_poly.pdbx_strand_id
1 'polypeptide(L)'
;MNAALDDAERLLRRACADLKALRHMGDPDSFDDNIYGFHAQQAVEKSLKAWLACLGYDYPLRHDLGELLAALAAAGQDIATLWPLTDLTPFAVQLRYDEFENCPPLDRSSIEADVGALVARVEGFVEKT
;
A
#
# COMPACT_ATOMS: atom_id res chain seq x y z
N MET A 1 24.39 2.87 10.94
CA MET A 1 22.96 2.97 10.58
C MET A 1 22.72 1.92 9.51
N ASN A 2 21.82 0.98 9.77
CA ASN A 2 21.62 -0.20 8.92
C ASN A 2 20.92 0.25 7.63
N ALA A 3 21.53 0.09 6.46
CA ALA A 3 21.00 0.62 5.19
C ALA A 3 19.56 0.16 4.87
N ALA A 4 19.15 -1.00 5.39
CA ALA A 4 17.79 -1.51 5.30
C ALA A 4 16.77 -0.69 6.13
N LEU A 5 17.17 -0.17 7.29
CA LEU A 5 16.31 0.69 8.13
C LEU A 5 16.15 2.07 7.49
N ASP A 6 17.22 2.62 6.92
CA ASP A 6 17.16 3.89 6.18
C ASP A 6 16.23 3.78 4.95
N ASP A 7 16.17 2.60 4.31
CA ASP A 7 15.22 2.32 3.24
C ASP A 7 13.78 2.18 3.76
N ALA A 8 13.57 1.42 4.84
CA ALA A 8 12.27 1.24 5.47
C ALA A 8 11.61 2.57 5.87
N GLU A 9 12.36 3.45 6.53
CA GLU A 9 11.88 4.79 6.89
C GLU A 9 11.53 5.65 5.67
N ARG A 10 12.34 5.56 4.61
CA ARG A 10 12.10 6.31 3.38
C ARG A 10 10.83 5.82 2.68
N LEU A 11 10.64 4.51 2.61
CA LEU A 11 9.46 3.88 2.05
C LEU A 11 8.21 4.27 2.85
N LEU A 12 8.27 4.16 4.18
CA LEU A 12 7.17 4.53 5.06
C LEU A 12 6.80 6.00 4.92
N ARG A 13 7.78 6.92 4.90
CA ARG A 13 7.53 8.35 4.66
C ARG A 13 6.77 8.61 3.35
N ARG A 14 7.10 7.86 2.29
CA ARG A 14 6.39 7.96 1.00
C ARG A 14 4.98 7.37 1.10
N ALA A 15 4.80 6.23 1.78
CA ALA A 15 3.49 5.65 2.04
C ALA A 15 2.57 6.62 2.80
N CYS A 16 3.08 7.32 3.82
CA CYS A 16 2.33 8.34 4.55
C CYS A 16 1.95 9.53 3.65
N ALA A 17 2.80 9.90 2.69
CA ALA A 17 2.48 10.95 1.71
C ALA A 17 1.37 10.53 0.75
N ASP A 18 1.39 9.27 0.28
CA ASP A 18 0.30 8.71 -0.54
C ASP A 18 -1.02 8.60 0.24
N LEU A 19 -0.99 8.14 1.50
CA LEU A 19 -2.17 8.12 2.36
C LEU A 19 -2.73 9.53 2.61
N LYS A 20 -1.85 10.53 2.76
CA LYS A 20 -2.29 11.93 2.86
C LYS A 20 -2.97 12.39 1.58
N ALA A 21 -2.47 12.00 0.40
CA ALA A 21 -3.12 12.31 -0.87
C ALA A 21 -4.52 11.67 -0.93
N LEU A 22 -4.65 10.38 -0.59
CA LEU A 22 -5.94 9.66 -0.54
C LEU A 22 -6.99 10.38 0.30
N ARG A 23 -6.62 10.84 1.49
CA ARG A 23 -7.49 11.60 2.40
C ARG A 23 -8.04 12.89 1.80
N HIS A 24 -7.32 13.48 0.86
CA HIS A 24 -7.77 14.67 0.13
C HIS A 24 -8.54 14.34 -1.16
N MET A 25 -8.55 13.07 -1.57
CA MET A 25 -9.24 12.55 -2.75
C MET A 25 -10.54 11.81 -2.37
N GLY A 26 -11.15 12.11 -1.22
CA GLY A 26 -12.37 11.42 -0.78
C GLY A 26 -13.60 11.67 -1.67
N ASP A 27 -13.62 12.78 -2.42
CA ASP A 27 -14.74 13.15 -3.29
C ASP A 27 -14.61 12.49 -4.68
N PRO A 28 -15.53 11.57 -5.05
CA PRO A 28 -15.52 10.90 -6.35
C PRO A 28 -15.84 11.80 -7.54
N ASP A 29 -16.53 12.92 -7.33
CA ASP A 29 -16.82 13.87 -8.42
C ASP A 29 -15.60 14.75 -8.76
N SER A 30 -14.66 14.89 -7.81
CA SER A 30 -13.46 15.72 -7.95
C SER A 30 -12.22 14.96 -8.43
N PHE A 31 -12.15 13.64 -8.22
CA PHE A 31 -10.98 12.83 -8.54
C PHE A 31 -11.39 11.52 -9.22
N ASP A 32 -10.66 11.11 -10.26
CA ASP A 32 -10.85 9.84 -10.95
C ASP A 32 -10.47 8.64 -10.05
N ASP A 33 -11.24 7.55 -10.10
CA ASP A 33 -10.98 6.32 -9.34
C ASP A 33 -9.61 5.70 -9.69
N ASN A 34 -9.09 5.90 -10.90
CA ASN A 34 -7.73 5.48 -11.27
C ASN A 34 -6.66 6.24 -10.48
N ILE A 35 -6.85 7.54 -10.29
CA ILE A 35 -5.91 8.38 -9.53
C ILE A 35 -5.98 8.02 -8.04
N TYR A 36 -7.20 7.87 -7.52
CA TYR A 36 -7.42 7.44 -6.14
C TYR A 36 -6.79 6.05 -5.90
N GLY A 37 -7.17 5.07 -6.72
CA GLY A 37 -6.68 3.69 -6.63
C GLY A 37 -5.16 3.60 -6.77
N PHE A 38 -4.54 4.42 -7.61
CA PHE A 38 -3.08 4.48 -7.75
C PHE A 38 -2.40 4.89 -6.44
N HIS A 39 -2.88 5.95 -5.78
CA HIS A 39 -2.32 6.35 -4.48
C HIS A 39 -2.59 5.31 -3.39
N ALA A 40 -3.74 4.62 -3.43
CA ALA A 40 -4.07 3.55 -2.50
C ALA A 40 -3.10 2.37 -2.67
N GLN A 41 -2.92 1.90 -3.91
CA GLN A 41 -1.98 0.84 -4.24
C GLN A 41 -0.56 1.21 -3.80
N GLN A 42 -0.12 2.44 -4.10
CA GLN A 42 1.22 2.92 -3.78
C GLN A 42 1.47 3.04 -2.27
N ALA A 43 0.47 3.50 -1.51
CA ALA A 43 0.56 3.54 -0.05
C ALA A 43 0.73 2.11 0.51
N VAL A 44 -0.09 1.16 0.06
CA VAL A 44 -0.01 -0.25 0.50
C VAL A 44 1.34 -0.85 0.13
N GLU A 45 1.76 -0.76 -1.13
CA GLU A 45 3.00 -1.35 -1.62
C GLU A 45 4.21 -0.87 -0.81
N LYS A 46 4.32 0.44 -0.60
CA LYS A 46 5.44 1.04 0.13
C LYS A 46 5.41 0.65 1.61
N SER A 47 4.24 0.56 2.23
CA SER A 47 4.10 0.05 3.59
C SER A 47 4.54 -1.40 3.72
N LEU A 48 4.12 -2.29 2.81
CA LEU A 48 4.53 -3.70 2.84
C LEU A 48 6.03 -3.86 2.61
N LYS A 49 6.62 -3.10 1.68
CA LYS A 49 8.08 -3.09 1.44
C LYS A 49 8.85 -2.55 2.64
N ALA A 50 8.37 -1.48 3.28
CA ALA A 50 8.96 -0.97 4.51
C ALA A 50 8.94 -2.02 5.63
N TRP A 51 7.83 -2.76 5.76
CA TRP A 51 7.72 -3.83 6.75
C TRP A 51 8.71 -4.97 6.48
N LEU A 52 8.82 -5.45 5.24
CA LEU A 52 9.83 -6.45 4.86
C LEU A 52 11.25 -5.96 5.15
N ALA A 53 11.56 -4.70 4.82
CA ALA A 53 12.86 -4.11 5.09
C ALA A 53 13.18 -4.01 6.59
N CYS A 54 12.20 -3.65 7.45
CA CYS A 54 12.35 -3.69 8.91
C CYS A 54 12.66 -5.09 9.43
N LEU A 55 12.09 -6.12 8.81
CA LEU A 55 12.33 -7.52 9.15
C LEU A 55 13.66 -8.05 8.56
N GLY A 56 14.38 -7.24 7.78
CA GLY A 56 15.64 -7.62 7.13
C GLY A 56 15.49 -8.51 5.90
N TYR A 57 14.30 -8.54 5.29
CA TYR A 57 14.03 -9.30 4.06
C TYR A 57 14.06 -8.38 2.83
N ASP A 58 14.61 -8.91 1.73
CA ASP A 58 14.43 -8.30 0.41
C ASP A 58 12.97 -8.46 -0.05
N TYR A 59 12.53 -7.52 -0.88
CA TYR A 59 11.18 -7.53 -1.45
C TYR A 59 11.22 -7.60 -2.99
N PRO A 60 10.23 -8.24 -3.64
CA PRO A 60 10.13 -8.28 -5.10
C PRO A 60 9.99 -6.88 -5.69
N LEU A 61 10.58 -6.68 -6.88
CA LEU A 61 10.50 -5.43 -7.64
C LEU A 61 9.25 -5.35 -8.54
N ARG A 62 8.31 -6.29 -8.40
CA ARG A 62 7.02 -6.28 -9.09
C ARG A 62 6.00 -5.53 -8.24
N HIS A 63 5.08 -4.82 -8.90
CA HIS A 63 4.01 -4.07 -8.25
C HIS A 63 2.81 -4.96 -7.90
N ASP A 64 3.08 -6.18 -7.43
CA ASP A 64 2.08 -7.17 -7.06
C ASP A 64 1.98 -7.24 -5.54
N LEU A 65 0.83 -6.83 -5.00
CA LEU A 65 0.60 -6.79 -3.56
C LEU A 65 0.50 -8.21 -2.97
N GLY A 66 -0.01 -9.17 -3.74
CA GLY A 66 -0.12 -10.57 -3.32
C GLY A 66 1.25 -11.21 -3.09
N GLU A 67 2.23 -10.90 -3.95
CA GLU A 67 3.61 -11.37 -3.76
C GLU A 67 4.25 -10.79 -2.48
N LEU A 68 4.01 -9.51 -2.18
CA LEU A 68 4.50 -8.87 -0.96
C LEU A 68 3.87 -9.46 0.30
N LEU A 69 2.55 -9.71 0.28
CA LEU A 69 1.86 -10.37 1.38
C LEU A 69 2.33 -11.81 1.58
N ALA A 70 2.56 -12.55 0.50
CA ALA A 70 3.11 -13.90 0.57
C ALA A 70 4.52 -13.91 1.19
N ALA A 71 5.36 -12.94 0.86
CA ALA A 71 6.68 -12.78 1.48
C ALA A 71 6.59 -12.48 2.99
N LEU A 72 5.67 -11.61 3.41
CA LEU A 72 5.42 -11.33 4.84
C LEU A 72 4.89 -12.56 5.58
N ALA A 73 3.98 -13.33 4.97
CA ALA A 73 3.49 -14.58 5.53
C ALA A 73 4.63 -15.60 5.70
N ALA A 74 5.52 -15.72 4.71
CA ALA A 74 6.71 -16.57 4.78
C ALA A 74 7.70 -16.10 5.88
N ALA A 75 7.76 -14.80 6.16
CA ALA A 75 8.48 -14.21 7.28
C ALA A 75 7.75 -14.34 8.64
N GLY A 76 6.66 -15.11 8.70
CA GLY A 76 5.92 -15.42 9.93
C GLY A 76 5.00 -14.31 10.42
N GLN A 77 4.67 -13.32 9.59
CA GLN A 77 3.76 -12.23 9.96
C GLN A 77 2.30 -12.63 9.77
N ASP A 78 1.43 -12.17 10.68
CA ASP A 78 -0.02 -12.30 10.50
C ASP A 78 -0.55 -11.24 9.53
N ILE A 79 -0.94 -11.71 8.33
CA ILE A 79 -1.40 -10.89 7.21
C ILE A 79 -2.82 -11.25 6.77
N ALA A 80 -3.55 -12.05 7.54
CA ALA A 80 -4.85 -12.60 7.13
C ALA A 80 -5.86 -11.50 6.74
N THR A 81 -5.82 -10.36 7.43
CA THR A 81 -6.71 -9.23 7.19
C THR A 81 -6.30 -8.35 6.01
N LEU A 82 -5.11 -8.55 5.43
CA LEU A 82 -4.54 -7.67 4.40
C LEU A 82 -4.79 -8.15 2.98
N TRP A 83 -5.21 -9.41 2.79
CA TRP A 83 -5.51 -9.95 1.46
C TRP A 83 -6.51 -9.13 0.65
N PRO A 84 -7.58 -8.54 1.20
CA PRO A 84 -8.48 -7.68 0.42
C PRO A 84 -7.78 -6.51 -0.26
N LEU A 85 -6.66 -6.02 0.27
CA LEU A 85 -5.89 -4.94 -0.37
C LEU A 85 -5.27 -5.35 -1.71
N THR A 86 -5.20 -6.64 -2.04
CA THR A 86 -4.68 -7.08 -3.36
C THR A 86 -5.58 -6.65 -4.50
N ASP A 87 -6.85 -6.32 -4.24
CA ASP A 87 -7.76 -5.75 -5.23
C ASP A 87 -7.28 -4.38 -5.75
N LEU A 88 -6.31 -3.75 -5.08
CA LEU A 88 -5.64 -2.53 -5.52
C LEU A 88 -4.53 -2.78 -6.55
N THR A 89 -4.10 -4.03 -6.76
CA THR A 89 -3.00 -4.38 -7.69
C THR A 89 -3.22 -3.89 -9.12
N PRO A 90 -4.44 -3.94 -9.70
CA PRO A 90 -4.70 -3.37 -11.03
C PRO A 90 -4.37 -1.87 -11.14
N PHE A 91 -4.44 -1.12 -10.04
CA PHE A 91 -4.14 0.31 -10.00
C PHE A 91 -2.64 0.63 -9.89
N ALA A 92 -1.77 -0.37 -9.88
CA ALA A 92 -0.32 -0.18 -9.81
C ALA A 92 0.26 0.63 -10.99
N VAL A 93 -0.45 0.67 -12.11
CA VAL A 93 -0.06 1.41 -13.31
C VAL A 93 -1.21 2.33 -13.71
N GLN A 94 -0.94 3.63 -13.86
CA GLN A 94 -1.93 4.67 -14.19
C GLN A 94 -2.63 4.49 -15.56
N LEU A 95 -2.21 3.51 -16.38
CA LEU A 95 -2.63 3.34 -17.77
C LEU A 95 -3.57 2.14 -17.93
N ARG A 96 -4.83 2.27 -17.49
CA ARG A 96 -5.86 1.25 -17.71
C ARG A 96 -7.25 1.85 -17.94
N TYR A 97 -7.35 2.92 -18.73
CA TYR A 97 -8.66 3.50 -19.07
C TYR A 97 -9.64 2.47 -19.66
N ASP A 98 -9.14 1.51 -20.43
CA ASP A 98 -9.98 0.56 -21.18
C ASP A 98 -10.56 -0.59 -20.32
N GLU A 99 -10.01 -0.87 -19.13
CA GLU A 99 -10.44 -2.00 -18.28
C GLU A 99 -11.41 -1.59 -17.16
N PHE A 100 -11.47 -0.30 -16.80
CA PHE A 100 -12.27 0.18 -15.66
C PHE A 100 -13.68 0.67 -16.02
N GLU A 101 -14.04 0.77 -17.31
CA GLU A 101 -15.37 1.26 -17.75
C GLU A 101 -16.56 0.46 -17.17
N ASN A 102 -16.34 -0.75 -16.64
CA ASN A 102 -17.38 -1.59 -16.03
C ASN A 102 -17.13 -1.93 -14.56
N CYS A 103 -16.17 -1.28 -13.89
CA CYS A 103 -15.90 -1.54 -12.48
C CYS A 103 -16.91 -0.76 -11.60
N PRO A 104 -17.46 -1.35 -10.53
CA PRO A 104 -18.21 -0.57 -9.56
C PRO A 104 -17.31 0.53 -8.95
N PRO A 105 -17.90 1.67 -8.53
CA PRO A 105 -17.15 2.73 -7.88
C PRO A 105 -16.38 2.23 -6.66
N LEU A 106 -15.19 2.76 -6.42
CA LEU A 106 -14.39 2.40 -5.26
C LEU A 106 -15.06 2.87 -3.95
N ASP A 107 -15.09 2.00 -2.95
CA ASP A 107 -15.40 2.40 -1.57
C ASP A 107 -14.20 3.11 -0.95
N ARG A 108 -14.08 4.41 -1.25
CA ARG A 108 -12.97 5.25 -0.78
C ARG A 108 -12.88 5.32 0.74
N SER A 109 -14.00 5.23 1.45
CA SER A 109 -13.97 5.28 2.92
C SER A 109 -13.39 3.99 3.50
N SER A 110 -13.78 2.83 2.98
CA SER A 110 -13.22 1.55 3.41
C SER A 110 -11.74 1.45 3.06
N ILE A 111 -11.37 1.81 1.82
CA ILE A 111 -9.98 1.75 1.36
C ILE A 111 -9.09 2.67 2.21
N GLU A 112 -9.51 3.92 2.47
CA GLU A 112 -8.73 4.82 3.32
C GLU A 112 -8.51 4.25 4.72
N ALA A 113 -9.55 3.63 5.31
CA ALA A 113 -9.46 3.02 6.63
C ALA A 113 -8.46 1.84 6.67
N ASP A 114 -8.56 0.93 5.69
CA ASP A 114 -7.68 -0.24 5.60
C ASP A 114 -6.22 0.15 5.32
N VAL A 115 -6.00 1.09 4.40
CA VAL A 115 -4.66 1.64 4.11
C VAL A 115 -4.10 2.36 5.34
N GLY A 116 -4.92 3.15 6.03
CA GLY A 116 -4.53 3.84 7.26
C GLY A 116 -4.13 2.89 8.38
N ALA A 117 -4.88 1.81 8.57
CA ALA A 117 -4.56 0.77 9.54
C ALA A 117 -3.23 0.07 9.22
N LEU A 118 -2.97 -0.22 7.95
CA LEU A 118 -1.69 -0.79 7.51
C LEU A 118 -0.51 0.18 7.77
N VAL A 119 -0.64 1.45 7.39
CA VAL A 119 0.42 2.45 7.61
C VAL A 119 0.74 2.57 9.10
N ALA A 120 -0.28 2.70 9.95
CA ALA A 120 -0.10 2.79 11.41
C ALA A 120 0.55 1.53 12.00
N ARG A 121 0.18 0.35 11.48
CA ARG A 121 0.81 -0.92 11.87
C ARG A 121 2.31 -0.91 11.57
N VAL A 122 2.71 -0.46 10.38
CA VAL A 122 4.12 -0.41 9.94
C VAL A 122 4.91 0.68 10.66
N GLU A 123 4.31 1.84 10.94
CA GLU A 123 4.90 2.87 11.82
C GLU A 123 5.33 2.28 13.17
N GLY A 124 4.46 1.46 13.79
CA GLY A 124 4.77 0.78 15.04
C GLY A 124 5.91 -0.26 14.97
N PHE A 125 6.31 -0.71 13.77
CA PHE A 125 7.49 -1.56 13.58
C PHE A 125 8.76 -0.72 13.41
N VAL A 126 8.69 0.35 12.62
CA VAL A 126 9.83 1.27 12.39
C VAL A 126 10.25 1.95 13.70
N GLU A 127 9.31 2.40 14.53
CA GLU A 127 9.63 3.07 15.81
C GLU A 127 10.26 2.15 16.88
N LYS A 128 10.10 0.82 16.74
CA LYS A 128 10.61 -0.17 17.70
C LYS A 128 11.96 -0.76 17.32
N THR A 129 12.48 -0.45 16.13
CA THR A 129 13.71 -1.02 15.58
C THR A 129 14.88 -0.07 15.78
#